data_AF-A0A3M8ARA8-F1
#
_entry.id   AF-A0A3M8ARA8-F1
#
_cell.length_a   1.000
_cell.length_b   1.000
_cell.length_c   1.000
_cell.angle_alpha   90.00
_cell.angle_beta   90.00
_cell.angle_gamma   90.00
#
_symmetry.space_group_name_H-M   'P 1'
#
loop_
_entity.id
_entity.type
_entity.pdbx_description
1 polymer ?
#
loop_
_entity_poly.entity_id
_entity_poly.type
_entity_poly.pdbx_seq_one_letter_code
_entity_poly.pdbx_strand_id
1 'polypeptide(L)'
;MDKAKKSKVIIVSFLAVAILMGVLAYMGMAVTGNEHMATIQSVIAEKGGVIEAGGVTVVPLEESPFEKSGKGNTIYRIVYTKDGQTLTAWYRSDNHSSIIKEPEEWILPQ
;
A
#
# COMPACT_ATOMS: atom_id res chain seq x y z
N MET A 1 20.86 -18.99 41.51
CA MET A 1 20.29 -19.66 40.31
C MET A 1 21.44 -20.29 39.53
N ASP A 2 21.31 -21.56 39.15
CA ASP A 2 22.30 -22.30 38.36
C ASP A 2 22.70 -21.50 37.09
N LYS A 3 24.01 -21.43 36.78
CA LYS A 3 24.54 -20.71 35.62
C LYS A 3 23.89 -21.17 34.32
N ALA A 4 23.56 -22.46 34.19
CA ALA A 4 22.86 -23.01 33.04
C ALA A 4 21.42 -22.48 32.91
N LYS A 5 20.72 -22.31 34.04
CA LYS A 5 19.37 -21.70 34.08
C LYS A 5 19.42 -20.22 33.71
N LYS A 6 20.42 -19.48 34.21
CA LYS A 6 20.61 -18.05 33.88
C LYS A 6 20.88 -17.84 32.39
N SER A 7 21.71 -18.68 31.79
CA SER A 7 22.03 -18.60 30.35
C SER A 7 20.81 -18.93 29.47
N LYS A 8 20.02 -19.96 29.82
CA LYS A 8 18.75 -20.27 29.11
C LYS A 8 17.76 -19.11 29.16
N VAL A 9 17.60 -18.45 30.31
CA VAL A 9 16.68 -17.30 30.44
C VAL A 9 17.13 -16.14 29.55
N ILE A 10 18.43 -15.85 29.50
CA ILE A 10 18.99 -14.80 28.64
C ILE A 10 18.73 -15.10 27.17
N ILE A 11 18.99 -16.34 26.72
CA ILE A 11 18.76 -16.75 25.32
C ILE A 11 17.29 -16.63 24.94
N VAL A 12 16.38 -17.10 25.80
CA VAL A 12 14.93 -17.02 25.55
C VAL A 12 14.46 -15.57 25.51
N SER A 13 14.97 -14.70 26.39
CA SER A 13 14.63 -13.26 26.35
C SER A 13 15.10 -12.58 25.07
N PHE A 14 16.31 -12.90 24.60
CA PHE A 14 16.83 -12.36 23.35
C PHE A 14 16.01 -12.82 22.15
N LEU A 15 15.63 -14.10 22.12
CA LEU A 15 14.79 -14.65 21.06
C LEU A 15 13.41 -14.00 21.03
N ALA A 16 12.79 -13.79 22.20
CA ALA A 16 11.49 -13.13 22.30
C ALA A 16 11.54 -11.69 21.77
N VAL A 17 12.60 -10.94 22.11
CA VAL A 17 12.81 -9.58 21.61
C VAL A 17 13.03 -9.57 20.08
N ALA A 18 13.80 -10.51 19.55
CA ALA A 18 14.03 -10.61 18.11
C ALA A 18 12.74 -10.92 17.33
N ILE A 19 11.90 -11.82 17.85
CA ILE A 19 10.58 -12.12 17.27
C ILE A 19 9.68 -10.88 17.32
N LEU A 20 9.64 -10.18 18.46
CA LEU A 20 8.85 -8.95 18.60
C LEU A 20 9.29 -7.89 17.60
N MET A 21 10.60 -7.67 17.44
CA MET A 21 11.16 -6.76 16.44
C MET A 21 10.78 -7.16 15.01
N GLY A 22 10.79 -8.46 14.69
CA GLY A 22 10.34 -8.97 13.40
C GLY A 22 8.85 -8.71 13.14
N VAL A 23 8.00 -8.89 14.14
CA VAL A 23 6.56 -8.59 14.06
C VAL A 23 6.33 -7.09 13.85
N LEU A 24 7.00 -6.23 14.62
CA LEU A 24 6.88 -4.79 14.48
C LEU A 24 7.37 -4.29 13.12
N ALA A 25 8.47 -4.85 12.61
CA ALA A 25 8.98 -4.52 11.27
C ALA A 25 7.99 -4.96 10.17
N TYR A 26 7.40 -6.15 10.29
CA TYR A 26 6.38 -6.63 9.35
C TYR A 26 5.12 -5.74 9.37
N MET A 27 4.63 -5.39 10.56
CA MET A 27 3.49 -4.47 10.69
C MET A 27 3.82 -3.07 10.15
N GLY A 28 5.02 -2.54 10.41
CA GLY A 28 5.45 -1.26 9.88
C GLY A 28 5.49 -1.20 8.35
N MET A 29 5.96 -2.27 7.70
CA MET A 29 5.94 -2.40 6.24
C MET A 29 4.52 -2.52 5.67
N ALA A 30 3.59 -3.14 6.40
CA ALA A 30 2.19 -3.24 5.98
C ALA A 30 1.45 -1.89 6.03
N VAL A 31 1.88 -0.95 6.88
CA VAL A 31 1.23 0.36 7.05
C VAL A 31 1.63 1.37 5.97
N THR A 32 2.87 1.38 5.49
CA THR A 32 3.33 2.34 4.46
C THR A 32 2.81 2.03 3.05
N GLY A 33 2.55 0.76 2.73
CA GLY A 33 1.78 0.40 1.51
C GLY A 33 0.29 0.76 1.60
N ASN A 34 -0.20 1.10 2.81
CA ASN A 34 -1.61 1.22 3.12
C ASN A 34 -2.16 2.65 3.00
N GLU A 35 -1.32 3.69 2.97
CA GLU A 35 -1.81 5.08 2.91
C GLU A 35 -2.54 5.34 1.57
N HIS A 36 -1.91 5.00 0.45
CA HIS A 36 -2.56 5.11 -0.86
C HIS A 36 -3.73 4.14 -1.00
N MET A 37 -3.63 2.94 -0.43
CA MET A 37 -4.74 1.97 -0.44
C MET A 37 -5.97 2.51 0.31
N ALA A 38 -5.76 3.17 1.46
CA ALA A 38 -6.83 3.79 2.23
C ALA A 38 -7.49 4.93 1.44
N THR A 39 -6.71 5.78 0.78
CA THR A 39 -7.24 6.83 -0.11
C THR A 39 -8.05 6.22 -1.25
N ILE A 40 -7.51 5.18 -1.91
CA ILE A 40 -8.20 4.49 -3.00
C ILE A 40 -9.53 3.90 -2.53
N GLN A 41 -9.51 3.23 -1.38
CA GLN A 41 -10.72 2.62 -0.82
C GLN A 41 -11.76 3.69 -0.46
N SER A 42 -11.35 4.81 0.12
CA SER A 42 -12.26 5.92 0.45
C SER A 42 -12.92 6.50 -0.80
N VAL A 43 -12.14 6.85 -1.82
CA VAL A 43 -12.64 7.47 -3.05
C VAL A 43 -13.61 6.53 -3.79
N ILE A 44 -13.28 5.25 -3.90
CA ILE A 44 -14.16 4.28 -4.56
C ILE A 44 -15.45 4.05 -3.76
N ALA A 45 -15.37 3.97 -2.43
CA ALA A 45 -16.54 3.86 -1.56
C ALA A 45 -17.45 5.08 -1.65
N GLU A 46 -16.89 6.31 -1.67
CA GLU A 46 -17.64 7.56 -1.87
C GLU A 46 -18.38 7.60 -3.21
N LYS A 47 -17.82 6.93 -4.23
CA LYS A 47 -18.46 6.79 -5.54
C LYS A 47 -19.53 5.69 -5.58
N GLY A 48 -19.75 4.98 -4.47
CA GLY A 48 -20.68 3.86 -4.36
C GLY A 48 -20.13 2.56 -4.96
N GLY A 49 -18.81 2.47 -5.18
CA GLY A 49 -18.15 1.30 -5.73
C GLY A 49 -17.58 0.37 -4.67
N VAL A 50 -17.36 -0.88 -5.05
CA VAL A 50 -16.67 -1.90 -4.24
C VAL A 50 -15.49 -2.45 -5.02
N ILE A 51 -14.28 -2.30 -4.48
CA ILE A 51 -13.05 -2.78 -5.10
C ILE A 51 -13.06 -4.31 -5.11
N GLU A 52 -12.72 -4.91 -6.26
CA GLU A 52 -12.62 -6.36 -6.39
C GLU A 52 -11.36 -6.88 -5.66
N ALA A 53 -11.39 -8.13 -5.21
CA ALA A 53 -10.23 -8.74 -4.55
C ALA A 53 -9.02 -8.78 -5.52
N GLY A 54 -7.95 -8.06 -5.19
CA GLY A 54 -6.80 -7.90 -6.10
C GLY A 54 -7.03 -6.92 -7.26
N GLY A 55 -8.12 -6.14 -7.22
CA GLY A 55 -8.48 -5.15 -8.25
C GLY A 55 -7.58 -3.93 -8.30
N VAL A 56 -6.70 -3.72 -7.31
CA VAL A 56 -5.72 -2.62 -7.29
C VAL A 56 -4.36 -3.17 -7.71
N THR A 57 -3.85 -2.66 -8.83
CA THR A 57 -2.53 -3.06 -9.37
C THR A 57 -1.69 -1.85 -9.69
N VAL A 58 -0.41 -1.89 -9.34
CA VAL A 58 0.57 -0.89 -9.77
C VAL A 58 0.93 -1.15 -11.23
N VAL A 59 0.92 -0.10 -12.04
CA VAL A 59 1.18 -0.17 -13.49
C VAL A 59 2.23 0.86 -13.90
N PRO A 60 3.02 0.57 -14.95
CA PRO A 60 3.96 1.54 -15.50
C PRO A 60 3.21 2.64 -16.29
N LEU A 61 3.89 3.76 -16.58
CA LEU A 61 3.29 4.93 -17.24
C LEU A 61 2.71 4.56 -18.61
N GLU A 62 3.41 3.72 -19.35
CA GLU A 62 3.09 3.29 -20.72
C GLU A 62 1.76 2.53 -20.80
N GLU A 63 1.33 1.91 -19.70
CA GLU A 63 0.06 1.18 -19.61
C GLU A 63 -1.07 2.02 -19.01
N SER A 64 -0.79 3.29 -18.70
CA SER A 64 -1.73 4.19 -18.03
C SER A 64 -2.25 5.28 -18.97
N PRO A 65 -3.41 5.89 -18.66
CA PRO A 65 -3.93 7.03 -19.40
C PRO A 65 -3.25 8.36 -19.05
N PHE A 66 -2.27 8.37 -18.14
CA PHE A 66 -1.54 9.59 -17.78
C PHE A 66 -0.48 9.91 -18.84
N GLU A 67 -0.37 11.17 -19.25
CA GLU A 67 0.68 11.60 -20.20
C GLU A 67 2.07 11.63 -19.56
N LYS A 68 2.12 11.91 -18.26
CA LYS A 68 3.36 12.04 -17.48
C LYS A 68 3.18 11.45 -16.08
N SER A 69 4.25 10.86 -15.60
CA SER A 69 4.41 10.45 -14.22
C SER A 69 5.85 10.71 -13.83
N GLY A 70 6.06 11.57 -12.84
CA GLY A 70 7.41 11.82 -12.32
C GLY A 70 8.01 10.51 -11.82
N LYS A 71 9.35 10.38 -11.83
CA LYS A 71 10.04 9.14 -11.42
C LYS A 71 9.66 8.65 -10.01
N GLY A 72 9.08 9.52 -9.19
CA GLY A 72 8.57 9.17 -7.87
C GLY A 72 7.14 8.65 -7.82
N ASN A 73 6.27 9.05 -8.74
CA ASN A 73 4.84 8.77 -8.62
C ASN A 73 4.54 7.29 -8.91
N THR A 74 3.64 6.70 -8.11
CA THR A 74 3.14 5.34 -8.36
C THR A 74 1.78 5.44 -9.02
N ILE A 75 1.58 4.73 -10.12
CA ILE A 75 0.28 4.69 -10.81
C ILE A 75 -0.43 3.40 -10.43
N TYR A 76 -1.68 3.53 -10.03
CA TYR A 76 -2.57 2.44 -9.67
C TYR A 76 -3.69 2.34 -10.70
N ARG A 77 -3.90 1.14 -11.24
CA ARG A 77 -5.12 0.73 -11.92
C ARG A 77 -6.04 0.08 -10.90
N ILE A 78 -7.29 0.52 -10.86
CA ILE A 78 -8.26 0.14 -9.83
C ILE A 78 -9.52 -0.40 -10.51
N VAL A 79 -9.74 -1.70 -10.37
CA VAL A 79 -10.93 -2.40 -10.85
C VAL A 79 -11.92 -2.53 -9.69
N TYR A 80 -13.13 -2.02 -9.90
CA TYR A 80 -14.18 -2.00 -8.89
C TYR A 80 -15.55 -2.21 -9.53
N THR A 81 -16.49 -2.77 -8.77
CA THR A 81 -17.88 -2.93 -9.19
C THR A 81 -18.73 -1.79 -8.66
N LYS A 82 -19.58 -1.21 -9.50
CA LYS A 82 -20.63 -0.25 -9.13
C LYS A 82 -21.89 -0.57 -9.91
N ASP A 83 -23.04 -0.62 -9.23
CA ASP A 83 -24.34 -0.91 -9.86
C ASP A 83 -24.34 -2.17 -10.74
N GLY A 84 -23.57 -3.19 -10.34
CA GLY A 84 -23.41 -4.45 -11.08
C GLY A 84 -22.49 -4.38 -12.30
N GLN A 85 -21.83 -3.25 -12.55
CA GLN A 85 -20.87 -3.07 -13.64
C GLN A 85 -19.44 -2.99 -13.10
N THR A 86 -18.52 -3.70 -13.74
CA THR A 86 -17.09 -3.57 -13.48
C THR A 86 -16.54 -2.34 -14.20
N LEU A 87 -15.90 -1.47 -13.42
CA LEU A 87 -15.35 -0.19 -13.84
C LEU A 87 -13.86 -0.14 -13.52
N THR A 88 -13.13 0.66 -14.29
CA THR A 88 -11.69 0.87 -14.11
C THR A 88 -11.42 2.34 -13.85
N ALA A 89 -10.84 2.64 -12.70
CA ALA A 89 -10.30 3.95 -12.34
C ALA A 89 -8.77 3.92 -12.35
N TRP A 90 -8.18 5.11 -12.45
CA TRP A 90 -6.73 5.31 -12.37
C TRP A 90 -6.39 6.37 -11.35
N TYR A 91 -5.34 6.11 -10.60
CA TYR A 91 -4.84 7.00 -9.56
C TYR A 91 -3.34 7.14 -9.67
N ARG A 92 -2.84 8.37 -9.78
CA ARG A 92 -1.42 8.68 -9.69
C ARG A 92 -1.15 9.22 -8.30
N SER A 93 -0.42 8.47 -7.48
CA SER A 93 -0.11 8.89 -6.12
C SER A 93 1.00 9.93 -6.08
N ASP A 94 0.93 10.84 -5.12
CA ASP A 94 2.06 11.71 -4.80
C ASP A 94 3.18 10.89 -4.14
N ASN A 95 4.44 11.24 -4.46
CA ASN A 95 5.60 10.74 -3.75
C ASN A 95 6.27 11.89 -3.02
N HIS A 96 6.07 11.91 -1.70
CA HIS A 96 6.58 12.95 -0.82
C HIS A 96 8.12 12.99 -0.76
N SER A 97 8.80 11.90 -1.13
CA SER A 97 10.27 11.78 -1.10
C SER A 97 10.96 12.20 -2.40
N SER A 98 10.22 12.47 -3.48
CA SER A 98 10.80 12.82 -4.78
C SER A 98 10.80 14.32 -5.05
N ILE A 99 11.90 14.84 -5.59
CA ILE A 99 12.03 16.25 -5.99
C ILE A 99 11.32 16.53 -7.32
N ILE A 100 11.30 15.54 -8.22
CA ILE A 100 10.63 15.60 -9.52
C ILE A 100 9.40 14.70 -9.44
N LYS A 101 8.23 15.33 -9.28
CA LYS A 101 6.95 14.65 -9.12
C LYS A 101 5.84 15.43 -9.80
N GLU A 102 4.87 14.71 -10.32
CA GLU A 102 3.60 15.25 -10.78
C GLU A 102 2.62 15.27 -9.59
N PRO A 103 1.65 16.20 -9.58
CA PRO A 103 0.62 16.23 -8.55
C PRO A 103 -0.21 14.94 -8.56
N GLU A 104 -0.81 14.66 -7.41
CA GLU A 104 -1.81 13.60 -7.29
C GLU A 104 -2.96 13.84 -8.28
N GLU A 105 -3.41 12.78 -8.95
CA GLU A 105 -4.49 12.88 -9.94
C GLU A 105 -5.33 11.60 -10.02
N TRP A 106 -6.63 11.80 -10.27
CA TRP A 106 -7.64 10.75 -10.41
C TRP A 106 -8.29 10.81 -11.78
N ILE A 107 -8.36 9.66 -12.45
CA ILE A 107 -9.16 9.47 -13.66
C ILE A 107 -10.23 8.43 -13.32
N LEU A 108 -11.47 8.90 -13.18
CA LEU A 108 -12.62 8.06 -12.89
C LEU A 108 -13.42 7.82 -14.19
N PRO A 109 -14.00 6.64 -14.38
CA PRO A 109 -14.94 6.40 -15.46
C PRO A 109 -16.20 7.25 -15.27
N GLN A 110 -16.73 7.77 -16.38
CA GLN A 110 -17.94 8.61 -16.40
C GLN A 110 -19.21 7.80 -16.10
#